data_AF-A0A6B3CKG4-F1
#
_entry.id   AF-A0A6B3CKG4-F1
#
_cell.length_a   1.000
_cell.length_b   1.000
_cell.length_c   1.000
_cell.angle_alpha   90.00
_cell.angle_beta   90.00
_cell.angle_gamma   90.00
#
_symmetry.space_group_name_H-M   'P 1'
#
loop_
_entity.id
_entity.type
_entity.pdbx_description
1 polymer ?
#
loop_
_entity_poly.entity_id
_entity_poly.type
_entity_poly.pdbx_seq_one_letter_code
_entity_poly.pdbx_strand_id
1 'polypeptide(L)'
;MVAPDGIGVLLRSIREDAGRTRDEQAKVVQEAQNGRWFDWENIKRWETEKRLPVPDWHETIARAYGVSVADVQRAVAASRQHRRSQRRESEDVKRRSFLGVAAAAVGATAAPGIAQAREGIDGALAGS
;
A
#
# COMPACT_ATOMS: atom_id res chain seq x y z
N MET A 1 3.55 3.09 -6.65
CA MET A 1 4.39 2.17 -7.44
C MET A 1 3.56 0.92 -7.72
N VAL A 2 3.64 0.35 -8.93
CA VAL A 2 2.96 -0.92 -9.26
C VAL A 2 3.79 -2.09 -8.71
N ALA A 3 3.13 -3.20 -8.36
CA ALA A 3 3.86 -4.39 -7.95
C ALA A 3 4.67 -4.97 -9.13
N PRO A 4 5.97 -5.31 -8.95
CA PRO A 4 6.80 -5.88 -10.04
C PRO A 4 6.20 -7.15 -10.65
N ASP A 5 5.70 -8.06 -9.82
CA ASP A 5 5.03 -9.29 -10.25
C ASP A 5 3.50 -9.14 -10.29
N GLY A 6 3.04 -7.89 -10.32
CA GLY A 6 1.64 -7.53 -10.22
C GLY A 6 0.86 -7.68 -11.52
N ILE A 7 -0.46 -7.67 -11.41
CA ILE A 7 -1.35 -7.69 -12.57
C ILE A 7 -1.07 -6.53 -13.53
N GLY A 8 -0.63 -5.38 -13.01
CA GLY A 8 -0.36 -4.23 -13.86
C GLY A 8 0.81 -4.45 -14.81
N VAL A 9 1.88 -5.08 -14.33
CA VAL A 9 3.06 -5.42 -15.13
C VAL A 9 2.73 -6.55 -16.09
N LEU A 10 2.09 -7.63 -15.61
CA LEU A 10 1.69 -8.78 -16.44
C LEU A 10 0.91 -8.34 -17.70
N LEU A 11 -0.16 -7.55 -17.51
CA LEU A 11 -1.01 -7.13 -18.63
C LEU A 11 -0.27 -6.17 -19.57
N ARG A 12 0.51 -5.24 -19.02
CA ARG A 12 1.27 -4.28 -19.81
C ARG A 12 2.29 -4.98 -20.70
N SER A 13 3.10 -5.88 -20.13
CA SER A 13 4.13 -6.61 -20.86
C SER A 13 3.55 -7.39 -22.02
N ILE A 14 2.51 -8.21 -21.78
CA ILE A 14 1.86 -8.99 -22.85
C ILE A 14 1.31 -8.08 -23.96
N ARG A 15 0.69 -6.96 -23.60
CA ARG A 15 0.15 -6.01 -24.58
C ARG A 15 1.28 -5.38 -25.42
N GLU A 16 2.36 -4.96 -24.77
CA GLU A 16 3.49 -4.30 -25.42
C GLU A 16 4.32 -5.27 -26.28
N ASP A 17 4.52 -6.50 -25.81
CA ASP A 17 5.15 -7.58 -26.59
C ASP A 17 4.34 -7.91 -27.85
N ALA A 18 3.01 -7.78 -27.77
CA ALA A 18 2.13 -7.93 -28.93
C ALA A 18 2.01 -6.65 -29.79
N GLY A 19 2.73 -5.57 -29.46
CA GLY A 19 2.71 -4.31 -30.21
C GLY A 19 1.39 -3.54 -30.16
N ARG A 20 0.51 -3.84 -29.19
CA ARG A 20 -0.85 -3.29 -29.13
C ARG A 20 -0.94 -2.02 -28.29
N THR A 21 -1.74 -1.08 -28.77
CA THR A 21 -2.30 -0.01 -27.93
C THR A 21 -3.36 -0.55 -26.98
N ARG A 22 -3.76 0.26 -25.98
CA ARG A 22 -4.84 -0.14 -25.06
C ARG A 22 -6.20 -0.26 -25.75
N ASP A 23 -6.45 0.56 -26.77
CA ASP A 23 -7.70 0.50 -27.54
C ASP A 23 -7.78 -0.80 -28.35
N GLU A 24 -6.69 -1.19 -29.00
CA GLU A 24 -6.61 -2.48 -29.70
C GLU A 24 -6.75 -3.65 -28.75
N GLN A 25 -6.09 -3.60 -27.59
CA GLN A 25 -6.27 -4.62 -26.57
C GLN A 25 -7.70 -4.67 -26.02
N ALA A 26 -8.40 -3.53 -25.95
CA ALA A 26 -9.80 -3.48 -25.57
C ALA A 26 -10.67 -4.26 -26.56
N LYS A 27 -10.39 -4.18 -27.87
CA LYS A 27 -11.09 -4.97 -28.91
C LYS A 27 -10.89 -6.46 -28.71
N VAL A 28 -9.67 -6.91 -28.41
CA VAL A 28 -9.38 -8.32 -28.06
C VAL A 28 -10.18 -8.78 -26.83
N VAL A 29 -10.33 -7.91 -25.82
CA VAL A 29 -11.16 -8.20 -24.64
C VAL A 29 -12.66 -8.25 -24.98
N GLN A 30 -13.14 -7.43 -25.93
CA GLN A 30 -14.53 -7.50 -26.42
C GLN A 30 -14.80 -8.83 -27.11
N GLU A 31 -13.90 -9.26 -27.99
CA GLU A 31 -13.99 -10.56 -28.66
C GLU A 31 -14.01 -11.71 -27.65
N ALA A 32 -13.15 -11.66 -26.63
CA ALA A 32 -13.13 -12.64 -25.54
C ALA A 32 -14.45 -12.70 -24.73
N GLN A 33 -15.24 -11.62 -24.73
CA GLN A 33 -16.56 -11.51 -24.08
C GLN A 33 -17.74 -11.65 -25.05
N ASN A 34 -17.56 -12.27 -26.21
CA ASN A 34 -18.61 -12.45 -27.22
C ASN A 34 -19.15 -11.10 -27.75
N GLY A 35 -18.26 -10.14 -27.97
CA GLY A 35 -18.59 -8.84 -28.58
C GLY A 35 -19.24 -7.83 -27.64
N ARG A 36 -19.35 -8.12 -26.33
CA ARG A 36 -19.82 -7.12 -25.36
C ARG A 36 -18.84 -5.96 -25.29
N TRP A 37 -19.38 -4.74 -25.36
CA TRP A 37 -18.59 -3.51 -25.33
C TRP A 37 -17.70 -3.45 -24.09
N PHE A 38 -16.47 -2.99 -24.29
CA PHE A 38 -15.46 -2.91 -23.24
C PHE A 38 -14.59 -1.66 -23.42
N ASP A 39 -14.50 -0.88 -22.35
CA ASP A 39 -13.74 0.36 -22.28
C ASP A 39 -12.24 0.13 -22.03
N TRP A 40 -11.39 0.72 -22.89
CA TRP A 40 -9.94 0.70 -22.74
C TRP A 40 -9.47 1.34 -21.41
N GLU A 41 -10.26 2.24 -20.81
CA GLU A 41 -9.91 2.80 -19.50
C GLU A 41 -9.82 1.73 -18.40
N ASN A 42 -10.55 0.62 -18.52
CA ASN A 42 -10.40 -0.50 -17.59
C ASN A 42 -9.00 -1.11 -17.68
N ILE A 43 -8.47 -1.30 -18.89
CA ILE A 43 -7.10 -1.77 -19.10
C ILE A 43 -6.12 -0.78 -18.48
N LYS A 44 -6.28 0.52 -18.75
CA LYS A 44 -5.43 1.56 -18.13
C LYS A 44 -5.48 1.47 -16.60
N ARG A 45 -6.66 1.31 -15.99
CA ARG A 45 -6.81 1.18 -14.54
C ARG A 45 -6.15 -0.08 -13.98
N TRP A 46 -6.18 -1.19 -14.69
CA TRP A 46 -5.51 -2.43 -14.29
C TRP A 46 -3.99 -2.35 -14.45
N GLU A 47 -3.49 -1.87 -15.59
CA GLU A 47 -2.06 -1.72 -15.87
C GLU A 47 -1.35 -0.74 -14.92
N THR A 48 -2.04 0.34 -14.56
CA THR A 48 -1.51 1.30 -13.58
C THR A 48 -1.73 0.84 -12.14
N GLU A 49 -2.39 -0.30 -11.97
CA GLU A 49 -2.93 -0.77 -10.69
C GLU A 49 -3.70 0.33 -9.94
N LYS A 50 -4.33 1.27 -10.64
CA LYS A 50 -5.30 2.18 -10.00
C LYS A 50 -6.48 1.38 -9.46
N ARG A 51 -6.89 0.32 -10.17
CA ARG A 51 -7.89 -0.67 -9.74
C ARG A 51 -7.40 -2.07 -10.06
N LEU A 52 -7.69 -3.04 -9.20
CA LEU A 52 -7.45 -4.45 -9.51
C LEU A 52 -8.69 -5.06 -10.17
N PRO A 53 -8.55 -5.99 -11.12
CA PRO A 53 -9.68 -6.72 -11.66
C PRO A 53 -10.35 -7.56 -10.57
N VAL A 54 -11.68 -7.52 -10.54
CA VAL A 54 -12.49 -8.39 -9.65
C VAL A 54 -12.55 -9.81 -10.23
N PRO A 55 -12.89 -10.84 -9.43
CA PRO A 55 -12.84 -12.24 -9.84
C PRO A 55 -13.53 -12.55 -11.18
N ASP A 56 -14.70 -11.96 -11.43
CA ASP A 56 -15.48 -12.16 -12.66
C ASP A 56 -14.71 -11.80 -13.94
N TRP A 57 -13.71 -10.92 -13.84
CA TRP A 57 -12.86 -10.54 -14.97
C TRP A 57 -11.71 -11.52 -15.22
N HIS A 58 -11.39 -12.42 -14.29
CA HIS A 58 -10.16 -13.21 -14.38
C HIS A 58 -10.16 -14.16 -15.57
N GLU A 59 -11.29 -14.82 -15.86
CA GLU A 59 -11.43 -15.70 -17.04
C GLU A 59 -11.34 -14.94 -18.35
N THR A 60 -12.01 -13.78 -18.41
CA THR A 60 -11.98 -12.90 -19.59
C THR A 60 -10.57 -12.39 -19.86
N ILE A 61 -9.85 -11.96 -18.81
CA ILE A 61 -8.47 -11.51 -18.90
C ILE A 61 -7.58 -12.66 -19.35
N ALA A 62 -7.71 -13.84 -18.74
CA ALA A 62 -6.93 -15.03 -19.11
C ALA A 62 -7.07 -15.34 -20.62
N ARG A 63 -8.32 -15.35 -21.12
CA ARG A 63 -8.62 -15.57 -22.54
C ARG A 63 -8.03 -14.47 -23.43
N ALA A 64 -8.25 -13.20 -23.11
CA ALA A 64 -7.85 -12.07 -23.95
C ALA A 64 -6.33 -11.83 -23.99
N TYR A 65 -5.62 -12.25 -22.95
CA TYR A 65 -4.16 -12.09 -22.83
C TYR A 65 -3.40 -13.39 -23.07
N GLY A 66 -4.09 -14.51 -23.35
CA GLY A 66 -3.44 -15.79 -23.66
C GLY A 66 -2.67 -16.39 -22.48
N VAL A 67 -3.15 -16.19 -21.26
CA VAL A 67 -2.54 -16.70 -20.02
C VAL A 67 -3.52 -17.58 -19.25
N SER A 68 -3.03 -18.32 -18.25
CA SER A 68 -3.93 -19.10 -17.40
C SER A 68 -4.68 -18.21 -16.39
N VAL A 69 -5.86 -18.66 -15.94
CA VAL A 69 -6.58 -18.00 -14.84
C VAL A 69 -5.74 -17.97 -13.56
N ALA A 70 -4.94 -19.02 -13.32
CA ALA A 70 -4.04 -19.10 -12.17
C ALA A 70 -2.95 -18.00 -12.22
N ASP A 71 -2.42 -17.68 -13.41
CA ASP A 71 -1.47 -16.57 -13.58
C ASP A 71 -2.09 -15.22 -13.22
N VAL A 72 -3.32 -14.98 -13.70
CA VAL A 72 -4.06 -13.76 -13.37
C VAL A 72 -4.30 -13.66 -11.86
N GLN A 73 -4.72 -14.75 -11.22
CA GLN A 73 -4.96 -14.78 -9.77
C GLN A 73 -3.68 -14.53 -8.97
N ARG A 74 -2.56 -15.17 -9.35
CA ARG A 74 -1.25 -14.96 -8.72
C ARG A 74 -0.81 -13.50 -8.84
N ALA A 75 -0.92 -12.92 -10.03
CA ALA A 75 -0.53 -11.52 -10.26
C ALA A 75 -1.42 -10.55 -9.47
N VAL A 76 -2.74 -10.80 -9.38
CA VAL A 76 -3.65 -10.02 -8.54
C VAL A 76 -3.29 -10.15 -7.05
N ALA A 77 -2.93 -11.36 -6.59
CA ALA A 77 -2.50 -11.60 -5.22
C ALA A 77 -1.21 -10.86 -4.89
N ALA A 78 -0.23 -10.86 -5.81
CA ALA A 78 1.01 -10.11 -5.69
C ALA A 78 0.74 -8.59 -5.57
N SER A 79 -0.13 -8.04 -6.42
CA SER A 79 -0.54 -6.62 -6.31
C SER A 79 -1.21 -6.31 -4.96
N ARG A 80 -2.05 -7.20 -4.43
CA ARG A 80 -2.67 -7.03 -3.11
C ARG A 80 -1.65 -7.07 -1.98
N GLN A 81 -0.70 -8.00 -2.04
CA GLN A 81 0.37 -8.12 -1.06
C GLN A 81 1.24 -6.86 -1.03
N HIS A 82 1.64 -6.37 -2.20
CA HIS A 82 2.44 -5.15 -2.33
C HIS A 82 1.74 -3.91 -1.75
N ARG A 83 0.42 -3.77 -1.98
CA ARG A 83 -0.35 -2.68 -1.34
C ARG A 83 -0.39 -2.80 0.19
N ARG A 84 -0.50 -4.02 0.71
CA ARG A 84 -0.50 -4.26 2.17
C ARG A 84 0.85 -3.95 2.79
N SER A 85 1.96 -4.30 2.15
CA SER A 85 3.29 -4.00 2.67
C SER A 85 3.57 -2.49 2.70
N GLN A 86 3.23 -1.77 1.62
CA GLN A 86 3.42 -0.31 1.58
C GLN A 86 2.58 0.42 2.64
N ARG A 87 1.35 -0.06 2.90
CA ARG A 87 0.52 0.52 3.95
C ARG A 87 1.16 0.33 5.33
N ARG A 88 1.67 -0.87 5.63
CA ARG A 88 2.35 -1.16 6.91
C ARG A 88 3.59 -0.30 7.08
N GLU A 89 4.43 -0.20 6.07
CA GLU A 89 5.61 0.66 6.09
C GLU A 89 5.25 2.12 6.36
N SER A 90 4.21 2.64 5.70
CA SER A 90 3.71 4.01 5.96
C SER A 90 3.19 4.18 7.40
N GLU A 91 2.48 3.19 7.94
CA GLU A 91 1.99 3.20 9.33
C GLU A 91 3.14 3.13 10.34
N ASP A 92 4.17 2.32 10.08
CA ASP A 92 5.35 2.20 10.94
C ASP A 92 6.21 3.48 10.93
N VAL A 93 6.42 4.11 9.77
CA VAL A 93 7.08 5.42 9.64
C VAL A 93 6.30 6.49 10.41
N LYS A 94 4.96 6.50 10.30
CA LYS A 94 4.11 7.42 11.08
C LYS A 94 4.25 7.18 12.57
N ARG A 95 4.15 5.93 13.05
CA ARG A 95 4.29 5.60 14.48
C ARG A 95 5.64 6.06 15.03
N ARG A 96 6.74 5.85 14.28
CA ARG A 96 8.08 6.30 14.66
C ARG A 96 8.21 7.83 14.69
N SER A 97 7.58 8.54 13.75
CA SER A 97 7.55 10.01 13.74
C SER A 97 6.78 10.57 14.94
N PHE A 98 5.63 9.99 15.32
CA PHE A 98 4.86 10.44 16.47
C PHE A 98 5.62 10.23 17.80
N LEU A 99 6.33 9.11 17.96
CA LEU A 99 7.18 8.88 19.13
C LEU A 99 8.42 9.79 19.15
N GLY A 100 8.99 10.12 17.99
CA GLY A 100 10.10 11.06 17.87
C GLY A 100 9.74 12.49 18.26
N VAL A 101 8.52 12.94 17.93
CA VAL A 101 8.03 14.28 18.33
C VAL A 101 7.73 14.34 19.83
N ALA A 102 7.23 13.26 20.44
CA ALA A 102 7.02 13.20 21.89
C ALA A 102 8.34 13.17 22.69
N ALA A 103 9.38 12.54 22.16
CA ALA A 103 10.70 12.51 22.80
C ALA A 103 11.44 13.87 22.76
N ALA A 104 11.17 14.72 21.78
CA ALA A 104 11.74 16.08 21.72
C ALA A 104 11.12 17.06 22.73
N ALA A 105 9.95 16.75 23.29
CA ALA A 105 9.25 17.62 24.26
C ALA A 105 9.64 17.36 25.73
N VAL A 106 10.36 16.29 26.06
CA VAL A 106 10.70 15.93 27.45
C VAL A 106 12.12 16.38 27.86
N GLY A 107 12.89 16.99 26.95
CA GLY A 107 14.33 17.20 27.15
C GLY A 107 14.84 18.59 26.78
N ALA A 108 14.28 19.67 27.33
CA ALA A 108 14.98 20.95 27.38
C ALA A 108 14.55 21.84 28.56
N THR A 109 15.47 21.99 29.50
CA THR A 109 15.62 23.07 30.50
C THR A 109 14.74 23.07 31.76
N ALA A 110 15.45 22.87 32.88
CA ALA A 110 15.01 23.05 34.25
C ALA A 110 14.57 24.51 34.52
N ALA A 111 13.40 24.67 35.13
CA ALA A 111 13.03 25.90 35.84
C ALA A 111 13.45 25.74 37.33
N PRO A 112 14.27 26.64 37.90
CA PRO A 112 14.58 26.62 39.32
C PRO A 112 13.41 27.24 40.08
N GLY A 113 12.70 26.45 40.90
CA GLY A 113 11.57 27.02 41.62
C GLY A 113 10.69 26.03 42.34
N ILE A 114 11.26 25.01 42.99
CA ILE A 114 10.55 24.33 44.07
C ILE A 114 11.46 24.39 45.28
N ALA A 115 11.50 25.58 45.87
CA ALA A 115 11.78 25.67 47.29
C ALA A 115 10.68 24.90 48.01
N GLN A 116 11.12 23.96 48.84
CA GLN A 116 10.46 23.60 50.09
C GLN A 116 9.18 22.76 49.97
N ALA A 117 9.35 21.44 49.94
CA ALA A 117 8.37 20.54 50.54
C ALA A 117 9.03 19.25 51.05
N ARG A 118 9.32 19.28 52.36
CA ARG A 118 9.28 18.20 53.36
C ARG A 118 10.26 17.03 53.27
N GLU A 119 11.29 17.11 54.12
CA GLU A 119 11.74 16.10 55.11
C GLU A 119 12.85 16.79 55.95
N GLY A 120 12.94 16.74 57.27
CA GLY A 120 12.29 15.89 58.25
C GLY A 120 11.94 16.66 59.52
N ILE A 121 10.70 16.48 59.93
CA ILE A 121 10.27 16.57 61.33
C ILE A 121 10.81 15.27 61.95
N ASP A 122 11.85 15.36 62.79
CA ASP A 122 12.27 14.37 63.83
C ASP A 122 13.78 14.42 64.14
N GLY A 123 14.35 15.61 64.36
CA GLY A 123 15.72 15.74 64.83
C GLY A 123 15.96 17.01 65.64
N ALA A 124 15.81 16.90 66.96
CA ALA A 124 16.42 17.74 68.02
C ALA A 124 15.46 18.21 69.13
N LEU A 125 14.74 17.26 69.73
CA LEU A 125 14.63 17.23 71.21
C LEU A 125 15.90 16.54 71.72
N ALA A 126 17.02 17.26 71.86
CA ALA A 126 18.19 16.82 72.65
C ALA A 126 19.22 17.96 72.80
N GLY A 127 19.36 18.48 74.03
CA GLY A 127 20.55 19.14 74.61
C GLY A 127 20.92 20.52 74.06
N SER A 128 21.24 21.53 74.86
CA SER A 128 21.27 21.76 76.31
C SER A 128 21.30 23.28 76.50
#